data_AF-A0AA52FET1-F1
#
_entry.id   AF-A0AA52FET1-F1
#
_cell.length_a   1.000
_cell.length_b   1.000
_cell.length_c   1.000
_cell.angle_alpha   90.00
_cell.angle_beta   90.00
_cell.angle_gamma   90.00
#
_symmetry.space_group_name_H-M   'P 1'
#
loop_
_entity.id
_entity.type
_entity.pdbx_description
1 polymer ?
#
loop_
_entity_poly.entity_id
_entity_poly.type
_entity_poly.pdbx_seq_one_letter_code
_entity_poly.pdbx_strand_id
1 'polypeptide(L)'
;MTEYTWPNGVDDPTSEDIRRAWPATLTALPVGARVTGRVIGRQPFGVFVKIDGAPYALGLAEIGGSPPGTVPPPLGFVISGSVVDHAEHNCQVKLRLDDWGDEREPLPLTINERLADREALSGFLRRLREDFEASGDQWENRTLNSFLEALEAWVGDAPGWYANHGQELPAGGDWTFIARALSAARFYE
;
A
#
# COMPACT_ATOMS: atom_id res chain seq x y z
N MET A 1 12.94 6.83 3.32
CA MET A 1 12.95 5.93 2.15
C MET A 1 11.99 6.46 1.12
N THR A 2 12.35 6.36 -0.16
CA THR A 2 11.62 6.95 -1.28
C THR A 2 10.17 6.52 -1.24
N GLU A 3 9.25 7.48 -1.35
CA GLU A 3 7.81 7.32 -1.61
C GLU A 3 7.51 6.34 -2.77
N TYR A 4 8.56 6.02 -3.52
CA TYR A 4 8.62 5.12 -4.64
C TYR A 4 9.38 3.85 -4.26
N THR A 5 8.63 2.79 -3.99
CA THR A 5 9.13 1.44 -3.71
C THR A 5 8.87 0.58 -4.95
N TRP A 6 9.93 -0.03 -5.47
CA TRP A 6 9.81 -1.12 -6.46
C TRP A 6 9.37 -2.40 -5.75
N PRO A 7 8.59 -3.29 -6.38
CA PRO A 7 8.25 -4.58 -5.80
C PRO A 7 9.54 -5.40 -5.65
N ASN A 8 10.07 -5.43 -4.44
CA ASN A 8 11.28 -6.15 -4.07
C ASN A 8 10.99 -7.11 -2.90
N GLY A 9 9.72 -7.45 -2.66
CA GLY A 9 9.35 -8.41 -1.63
C GLY A 9 10.03 -9.75 -1.89
N VAL A 10 10.40 -10.47 -0.83
CA VAL A 10 11.09 -11.77 -0.89
C VAL A 10 10.25 -12.84 -1.65
N ASP A 11 8.97 -12.56 -1.90
CA ASP A 11 7.99 -13.40 -2.62
C ASP A 11 7.41 -12.73 -3.89
N ASP A 12 8.02 -11.67 -4.40
CA ASP A 12 7.59 -11.04 -5.66
C ASP A 12 8.20 -11.77 -6.87
N PRO A 13 7.44 -11.98 -7.96
CA PRO A 13 7.92 -12.69 -9.13
C PRO A 13 9.07 -11.93 -9.81
N THR A 14 10.16 -12.62 -10.12
CA THR A 14 11.30 -11.99 -10.80
C THR A 14 10.93 -11.56 -12.21
N SER A 15 11.70 -10.64 -12.81
CA SER A 15 11.48 -10.24 -14.21
C SER A 15 11.56 -11.42 -15.19
N GLU A 16 12.29 -12.49 -14.85
CA GLU A 16 12.35 -13.71 -15.64
C GLU A 16 11.07 -14.55 -15.50
N ASP A 17 10.53 -14.66 -14.28
CA ASP A 17 9.27 -15.37 -14.02
C ASP A 17 8.10 -14.68 -14.74
N ILE A 18 8.04 -13.34 -14.68
CA ILE A 18 7.03 -12.53 -15.37
C ILE A 18 7.12 -12.77 -16.88
N ARG A 19 8.32 -12.71 -17.47
CA ARG A 19 8.52 -12.97 -18.91
C ARG A 19 8.09 -14.38 -19.31
N ARG A 20 8.44 -15.39 -18.50
CA ARG A 20 8.08 -16.78 -18.76
C ARG A 20 6.57 -17.00 -18.68
N ALA A 21 5.89 -16.33 -17.75
CA ALA A 21 4.44 -16.42 -17.57
C ALA A 21 3.65 -15.54 -18.56
N TRP A 22 4.30 -14.65 -19.31
CA TRP A 22 3.64 -13.65 -20.15
C TRP A 22 2.56 -14.21 -21.10
N PRO A 23 2.77 -15.32 -21.82
CA PRO A 23 1.71 -15.88 -22.68
C PRO A 23 0.47 -16.36 -21.89
N ALA A 24 0.67 -16.92 -20.71
CA ALA A 24 -0.41 -17.32 -19.81
C ALA A 24 -1.13 -16.09 -19.25
N THR A 25 -0.40 -15.04 -18.91
CA THR A 25 -0.94 -13.74 -18.48
C THR A 25 -1.85 -13.13 -19.54
N LEU A 26 -1.42 -13.08 -20.81
CA LEU A 26 -2.24 -12.57 -21.91
C LEU A 26 -3.56 -13.36 -22.09
N THR A 27 -3.50 -14.67 -21.86
CA THR A 27 -4.67 -15.54 -21.96
C THR A 27 -5.63 -15.36 -20.78
N ALA A 28 -5.09 -15.21 -19.57
CA ALA A 28 -5.87 -15.04 -18.34
C ALA A 28 -6.47 -13.63 -18.20
N LEU A 29 -5.76 -12.61 -18.70
CA LEU A 29 -6.08 -11.19 -18.52
C LEU A 29 -6.18 -10.47 -19.87
N PRO A 30 -7.16 -10.82 -20.74
CA PRO A 30 -7.35 -10.11 -22.01
C PRO A 30 -7.78 -8.64 -21.79
N VAL A 31 -7.61 -7.79 -22.80
CA VAL A 31 -8.08 -6.39 -22.74
C VAL A 31 -9.58 -6.36 -22.46
N GLY A 32 -10.00 -5.53 -21.51
CA GLY A 32 -11.37 -5.45 -20.99
C GLY A 32 -11.67 -6.41 -19.83
N ALA A 33 -10.77 -7.34 -19.49
CA ALA A 33 -10.95 -8.21 -18.33
C ALA A 33 -11.00 -7.39 -17.04
N ARG A 34 -11.93 -7.77 -16.15
CA ARG A 34 -12.05 -7.21 -14.81
C ARG A 34 -10.99 -7.83 -13.92
N VAL A 35 -10.32 -7.00 -13.12
CA VAL A 35 -9.28 -7.45 -12.21
C VAL A 35 -9.50 -6.87 -10.82
N THR A 36 -9.13 -7.67 -9.83
CA THR A 36 -8.86 -7.21 -8.47
C THR A 36 -7.40 -7.48 -8.16
N GLY A 37 -6.83 -6.72 -7.24
CA GLY A 37 -5.45 -6.94 -6.84
C GLY A 37 -4.99 -6.00 -5.75
N ARG A 38 -3.79 -6.28 -5.22
CA ARG A 38 -3.17 -5.51 -4.14
C ARG A 38 -2.09 -4.59 -4.68
N VAL A 39 -2.04 -3.34 -4.22
CA VAL A 39 -0.97 -2.41 -4.56
C VAL A 39 0.34 -2.87 -3.90
N ILE A 40 1.35 -3.14 -4.71
CA ILE A 40 2.68 -3.63 -4.26
C ILE A 40 3.80 -2.61 -4.52
N GLY A 41 3.52 -1.55 -5.26
CA GLY A 41 4.49 -0.49 -5.54
C GLY A 41 3.81 0.82 -5.89
N ARG A 42 4.46 1.93 -5.58
CA ARG A 42 4.02 3.28 -5.98
C ARG A 42 5.13 3.96 -6.75
N GLN A 43 4.77 4.73 -7.76
CA GLN A 43 5.64 5.58 -8.58
C GLN A 43 4.96 6.94 -8.77
N PRO A 44 5.70 8.00 -9.14
CA PRO A 44 5.09 9.31 -9.37
C PRO A 44 4.05 9.28 -10.50
N PHE A 45 4.17 8.29 -11.38
CA PHE A 45 3.34 8.10 -12.57
C PHE A 45 2.27 7.02 -12.42
N GLY A 46 2.23 6.26 -11.31
CA GLY A 46 1.32 5.12 -11.22
C GLY A 46 1.48 4.23 -9.99
N VAL A 47 0.65 3.20 -9.91
CA VAL A 47 0.75 2.12 -8.93
C VAL A 47 0.96 0.79 -9.61
N PHE A 48 1.81 -0.04 -8.99
CA PHE A 48 2.00 -1.43 -9.37
C PHE A 48 1.08 -2.32 -8.54
N VAL A 49 0.43 -3.27 -9.21
CA VAL A 49 -0.61 -4.11 -8.62
C VAL A 49 -0.25 -5.58 -8.86
N LYS A 50 -0.32 -6.39 -7.79
CA LYS A 50 -0.34 -7.84 -7.87
C LYS A 50 -1.78 -8.28 -8.13
N ILE A 51 -2.03 -8.89 -9.28
CA ILE A 51 -3.39 -9.23 -9.74
C ILE A 51 -3.81 -10.58 -9.16
N ASP A 52 -5.00 -10.64 -8.58
CA ASP A 52 -5.56 -11.87 -8.01
C ASP A 52 -5.78 -12.91 -9.11
N GLY A 53 -5.40 -14.17 -8.83
CA GLY A 53 -5.48 -15.26 -9.81
C GLY A 53 -4.41 -15.24 -10.91
N ALA A 54 -3.54 -14.22 -10.94
CA ALA A 54 -2.42 -14.12 -11.87
C ALA A 54 -1.13 -13.70 -11.13
N PRO A 55 -0.54 -14.59 -10.31
CA PRO A 55 0.55 -14.24 -9.38
C PRO A 55 1.83 -13.76 -10.07
N TYR A 56 2.02 -14.10 -11.34
CA TYR A 56 3.17 -13.69 -12.16
C TYR A 56 2.85 -12.51 -13.11
N ALA A 57 1.65 -11.94 -13.02
CA ALA A 57 1.26 -10.77 -13.78
C ALA A 57 1.52 -9.49 -12.97
N LEU A 58 2.27 -8.56 -13.56
CA LEU A 58 2.48 -7.24 -12.98
C LEU A 58 1.51 -6.24 -13.60
N GLY A 59 0.55 -5.78 -12.80
CA GLY A 59 -0.35 -4.69 -13.18
C GLY A 59 0.30 -3.33 -13.00
N LEU A 60 0.07 -2.41 -13.93
CA LEU A 60 0.42 -1.00 -13.81
C LEU A 60 -0.82 -0.15 -14.08
N ALA A 61 -1.24 0.63 -13.09
CA ALA A 61 -2.22 1.69 -13.30
C ALA A 61 -1.51 3.05 -13.37
N GLU A 62 -1.62 3.73 -14.51
CA GLU A 62 -1.01 5.05 -14.75
C GLU A 62 -1.95 6.19 -14.32
N ILE A 63 -1.41 7.20 -13.63
CA ILE A 63 -2.16 8.38 -13.14
C ILE A 63 -2.38 9.41 -14.26
N GLY A 64 -1.80 9.21 -15.45
CA GLY A 64 -1.82 10.17 -16.56
C GLY A 64 -3.22 10.57 -17.07
N GLY A 65 -4.28 9.86 -16.66
CA GLY A 65 -5.68 10.20 -16.94
C GLY A 65 -6.49 10.69 -15.73
N SER A 66 -5.88 10.84 -14.56
CA SER A 66 -6.57 11.19 -13.31
C SER A 66 -6.56 12.70 -13.05
N PRO A 67 -7.50 13.23 -12.23
CA PRO A 67 -7.52 14.64 -11.87
C PRO A 67 -6.19 15.13 -11.27
N PRO A 68 -5.79 16.39 -11.51
CA PRO A 68 -4.63 16.98 -10.85
C PRO A 68 -4.77 16.89 -9.32
N GLY A 69 -3.75 16.36 -8.63
CA GLY A 69 -3.79 16.14 -7.18
C GLY A 69 -4.23 14.73 -6.76
N THR A 70 -4.52 13.83 -7.70
CA THR A 70 -4.78 12.41 -7.40
C THR A 70 -3.60 11.80 -6.65
N VAL A 71 -3.85 11.31 -5.43
CA VAL A 71 -2.87 10.57 -4.65
C VAL A 71 -3.02 9.08 -4.99
N PRO A 72 -1.96 8.39 -5.45
CA PRO A 72 -2.05 6.97 -5.72
C PRO A 72 -2.41 6.16 -4.46
N PRO A 73 -3.18 5.06 -4.58
CA PRO A 73 -3.53 4.24 -3.43
C PRO A 73 -2.29 3.75 -2.67
N PRO A 74 -2.38 3.56 -1.34
CA PRO A 74 -1.25 3.11 -0.54
C PRO A 74 -0.85 1.66 -0.85
N LEU A 75 0.39 1.29 -0.48
CA LEU A 75 0.83 -0.10 -0.53
C LEU A 75 -0.11 -0.97 0.33
N GLY A 76 -0.40 -2.18 -0.14
CA GLY A 76 -1.31 -3.11 0.52
C GLY A 76 -2.79 -2.88 0.21
N PHE A 77 -3.16 -1.75 -0.41
CA PHE A 77 -4.56 -1.45 -0.72
C PHE A 77 -5.11 -2.37 -1.81
N VAL A 78 -6.35 -2.85 -1.63
CA VAL A 78 -7.04 -3.65 -2.64
C VAL A 78 -7.71 -2.69 -3.63
N ILE A 79 -7.45 -2.90 -4.91
CA ILE A 79 -8.05 -2.13 -6.00
C ILE A 79 -8.89 -3.04 -6.89
N SER A 80 -9.84 -2.42 -7.59
CA SER A 80 -10.54 -3.03 -8.71
C SER A 80 -10.36 -2.20 -9.96
N GLY A 81 -10.34 -2.88 -11.11
CA GLY A 81 -10.19 -2.20 -12.38
C GLY A 81 -10.44 -3.11 -13.57
N SER A 82 -9.99 -2.63 -14.72
CA SER A 82 -10.00 -3.39 -15.97
C SER A 82 -8.66 -3.28 -16.69
N VAL A 83 -8.32 -4.34 -17.41
CA VAL A 83 -7.16 -4.35 -18.31
C VAL A 83 -7.46 -3.43 -19.50
N VAL A 84 -6.58 -2.48 -19.77
CA VAL A 84 -6.72 -1.55 -20.90
C VAL A 84 -5.73 -1.81 -22.02
N ASP A 85 -4.57 -2.38 -21.72
CA ASP A 85 -3.52 -2.66 -22.70
C ASP A 85 -2.47 -3.63 -22.12
N HIS A 86 -1.57 -4.12 -22.98
CA HIS A 86 -0.46 -5.00 -22.62
C HIS A 86 0.85 -4.46 -23.16
N ALA A 87 1.77 -4.12 -22.28
CA ALA A 87 3.10 -3.65 -22.65
C ALA A 87 4.05 -4.85 -22.81
N GLU A 88 4.22 -5.34 -24.04
CA GLU A 88 5.04 -6.53 -24.32
C GLU A 88 6.51 -6.36 -23.95
N HIS A 89 7.08 -5.17 -24.17
CA HIS A 89 8.51 -4.89 -23.99
C HIS A 89 9.00 -5.03 -22.54
N ASN A 90 8.10 -4.90 -21.56
CA ASN A 90 8.40 -5.07 -20.13
C ASN A 90 7.41 -6.02 -19.42
N CYS A 91 6.57 -6.71 -20.18
CA CYS A 91 5.56 -7.67 -19.71
C CYS A 91 4.63 -7.12 -18.62
N GLN A 92 4.18 -5.87 -18.78
CA GLN A 92 3.24 -5.23 -17.87
C GLN A 92 1.82 -5.25 -18.41
N VAL A 93 0.87 -5.52 -17.53
CA VAL A 93 -0.57 -5.41 -17.82
C VAL A 93 -1.00 -4.00 -17.44
N LYS A 94 -1.41 -3.18 -18.41
CA LYS A 94 -1.91 -1.83 -18.11
C LYS A 94 -3.33 -1.93 -17.60
N LEU A 95 -3.59 -1.26 -16.48
CA LEU A 95 -4.86 -1.25 -15.78
C LEU A 95 -5.46 0.15 -15.78
N ARG A 96 -6.78 0.21 -15.90
CA ARG A 96 -7.59 1.35 -15.47
C ARG A 96 -8.28 0.96 -14.18
N LEU A 97 -8.02 1.71 -13.11
CA LEU A 97 -8.75 1.56 -11.86
C LEU A 97 -10.15 2.16 -12.02
N ASP A 98 -11.15 1.51 -11.44
CA ASP A 98 -12.52 2.05 -11.42
C ASP A 98 -12.64 3.20 -10.43
N ASP A 99 -11.90 3.06 -9.34
CA ASP A 99 -11.76 4.03 -8.28
C ASP A 99 -10.27 4.07 -7.92
N TRP A 100 -9.70 5.28 -7.89
CA TRP A 100 -8.33 5.50 -7.42
C TRP A 100 -8.24 5.52 -5.88
N GLY A 101 -9.37 5.27 -5.22
CA GLY A 101 -9.64 5.71 -3.87
C GLY A 101 -10.20 7.12 -3.97
N ASP A 102 -11.45 7.29 -3.55
CA ASP A 102 -12.08 8.59 -3.35
C ASP A 102 -11.10 9.53 -2.60
N GLU A 103 -11.22 10.85 -2.81
CA GLU A 103 -10.42 11.94 -2.21
C GLU A 103 -10.37 11.96 -0.67
N ARG A 104 -10.78 10.90 0.02
CA ARG A 104 -10.69 10.78 1.47
C ARG A 104 -9.24 10.61 1.86
N GLU A 105 -8.71 11.73 2.33
CA GLU A 105 -7.56 12.01 3.18
C GLU A 105 -6.51 10.89 3.32
N PRO A 106 -5.22 11.25 3.26
CA PRO A 106 -4.14 10.28 3.38
C PRO A 106 -4.34 9.40 4.61
N LEU A 107 -3.83 8.16 4.54
CA LEU A 107 -3.63 7.28 5.70
C LEU A 107 -3.40 8.12 6.96
N PRO A 108 -3.97 7.74 8.12
CA PRO A 108 -4.03 8.62 9.28
C PRO A 108 -2.65 9.14 9.71
N LEU A 109 -1.54 8.50 9.31
CA LEU A 109 -0.25 9.17 9.17
C LEU A 109 0.22 9.21 7.73
N THR A 110 0.60 10.39 7.28
CA THR A 110 1.65 10.45 6.25
C THR A 110 2.96 9.97 6.91
N ILE A 111 3.77 9.17 6.20
CA ILE A 111 4.98 8.51 6.75
C ILE A 111 5.96 9.49 7.46
N ASN A 112 5.88 10.78 7.11
CA ASN A 112 6.71 11.85 7.66
C ASN A 112 5.96 12.83 8.58
N GLU A 113 4.71 12.56 8.94
CA GLU A 113 3.97 13.39 9.89
C GLU A 113 4.65 13.34 11.26
N ARG A 114 5.03 14.51 11.78
CA ARG A 114 5.57 14.64 13.13
C ARG A 114 4.48 15.21 14.03
N LEU A 115 4.14 14.49 15.08
CA LEU A 115 3.16 14.93 16.06
C LEU A 115 3.90 15.60 17.21
N ALA A 116 3.74 16.93 17.32
CA ALA A 116 4.48 17.73 18.28
C ALA A 116 3.89 17.64 19.70
N ASP A 117 2.57 17.45 19.81
CA ASP A 117 1.84 17.54 21.07
C ASP A 117 0.61 16.62 21.15
N ARG A 118 -0.09 16.69 22.29
CA ARG A 118 -1.30 15.92 22.59
C ARG A 118 -2.46 16.23 21.63
N GLU A 119 -2.60 17.46 21.16
CA GLU A 119 -3.69 17.85 20.26
C GLU A 119 -3.47 17.26 18.87
N ALA A 120 -2.22 17.27 18.38
CA ALA A 120 -1.83 16.59 17.16
C ALA A 120 -2.11 15.07 17.23
N LEU A 121 -1.77 14.43 18.36
CA LEU A 121 -2.11 13.01 18.58
C LEU A 121 -3.61 12.75 18.63
N SER A 122 -4.38 13.61 19.30
CA SER A 122 -5.85 13.50 19.34
C SER A 122 -6.45 13.61 17.92
N GLY A 123 -5.95 14.54 17.12
CA GLY A 123 -6.32 14.67 15.71
C GLY A 123 -5.99 13.43 14.89
N PHE A 124 -4.84 12.82 15.12
CA PHE A 124 -4.47 11.54 14.52
C PHE A 124 -5.44 10.41 14.92
N LEU A 125 -5.72 10.24 16.21
CA LEU A 125 -6.61 9.18 16.71
C LEU A 125 -8.02 9.31 16.14
N ARG A 126 -8.51 10.55 15.98
CA ARG A 126 -9.79 10.81 15.35
C ARG A 126 -9.79 10.34 13.89
N ARG A 127 -8.76 10.68 13.10
CA ARG A 127 -8.61 10.22 11.70
C ARG A 127 -8.49 8.70 11.62
N LEU A 128 -7.73 8.07 12.51
CA LEU A 128 -7.57 6.61 12.57
C LEU A 128 -8.91 5.90 12.85
N ARG A 129 -9.73 6.45 13.74
CA ARG A 129 -11.08 5.94 14.01
C ARG A 129 -12.01 6.14 12.81
N GLU A 130 -11.99 7.32 12.18
CA GLU A 130 -12.79 7.63 10.99
C GLU A 130 -12.43 6.71 9.80
N ASP A 131 -11.15 6.34 9.66
CA ASP A 131 -10.68 5.33 8.71
C ASP A 131 -11.21 3.93 9.04
N PHE A 132 -11.12 3.49 10.30
CA PHE A 132 -11.69 2.21 10.73
C PHE A 132 -13.20 2.12 10.49
N GLU A 133 -13.95 3.20 10.74
CA GLU A 133 -15.39 3.26 10.48
C GLU A 133 -15.74 3.20 8.98
N ALA A 134 -14.86 3.74 8.13
CA ALA A 134 -15.08 3.81 6.69
C ALA A 134 -14.65 2.55 5.94
N SER A 135 -13.55 1.93 6.35
CA SER A 135 -12.85 0.87 5.61
C SER A 135 -12.17 -0.16 6.51
N GLY A 136 -12.65 -0.32 7.76
CA GLY A 136 -12.11 -1.30 8.72
C GLY A 136 -12.28 -2.76 8.29
N ASP A 137 -13.16 -3.04 7.33
CA ASP A 137 -13.29 -4.35 6.69
C ASP A 137 -12.08 -4.70 5.81
N GLN A 138 -11.32 -3.69 5.37
CA GLN A 138 -10.10 -3.83 4.58
C GLN A 138 -8.84 -3.90 5.45
N TRP A 139 -8.95 -3.70 6.77
CA TRP A 139 -7.82 -3.85 7.68
C TRP A 139 -7.46 -5.32 7.83
N GLU A 140 -6.17 -5.63 7.73
CA GLU A 140 -5.66 -6.98 7.96
C GLU A 140 -5.95 -7.41 9.41
N ASN A 141 -5.74 -6.47 10.35
CA ASN A 141 -5.96 -6.66 11.78
C ASN A 141 -7.21 -5.91 12.28
N ARG A 142 -8.39 -6.37 11.86
CA ARG A 142 -9.66 -5.68 12.16
C ARG A 142 -10.23 -5.88 13.57
N THR A 143 -9.82 -6.94 14.28
CA THR A 143 -10.33 -7.21 15.64
C THR A 143 -9.43 -6.54 16.66
N LEU A 144 -9.98 -6.21 17.84
CA LEU A 144 -9.15 -5.66 18.91
C LEU A 144 -7.96 -6.58 19.25
N ASN A 145 -8.17 -7.91 19.25
CA ASN A 145 -7.10 -8.87 19.55
C ASN A 145 -5.98 -8.81 18.48
N SER A 146 -6.33 -9.01 17.20
CA SER A 146 -5.35 -8.97 16.10
C SER A 146 -4.63 -7.62 16.01
N PHE A 147 -5.35 -6.53 16.28
CA PHE A 147 -4.77 -5.19 16.28
C PHE A 147 -3.75 -5.00 17.41
N LEU A 148 -4.06 -5.48 18.63
CA LEU A 148 -3.15 -5.41 19.76
C LEU A 148 -1.93 -6.31 19.58
N GLU A 149 -2.10 -7.51 19.01
CA GLU A 149 -0.99 -8.42 18.67
C GLU A 149 -0.03 -7.76 17.68
N ALA A 150 -0.55 -7.20 16.59
CA ALA A 150 0.26 -6.50 15.59
C ALA A 150 0.92 -5.23 16.15
N LEU A 151 0.24 -4.51 17.04
CA LEU A 151 0.79 -3.35 17.74
C LEU A 151 1.99 -3.75 18.62
N GLU A 152 1.85 -4.84 19.38
CA GLU A 152 2.91 -5.37 20.24
C GLU A 152 4.13 -5.78 19.40
N ALA A 153 3.91 -6.56 18.34
CA ALA A 153 4.96 -7.03 17.45
C ALA A 153 5.74 -5.86 16.83
N TRP A 154 5.03 -4.87 16.29
CA TRP A 154 5.67 -3.70 15.70
C TRP A 154 6.46 -2.87 16.73
N VAL A 155 5.94 -2.68 17.95
CA VAL A 155 6.66 -1.94 19.00
C VAL A 155 7.97 -2.64 19.37
N GLY A 156 7.98 -3.97 19.40
CA GLY A 156 9.19 -4.77 19.59
C GLY A 156 10.21 -4.59 18.46
N ASP A 157 9.73 -4.53 17.21
CA ASP A 157 10.56 -4.44 16.01
C ASP A 157 10.92 -3.01 15.58
N ALA A 158 10.31 -2.00 16.22
CA ALA A 158 10.52 -0.59 15.91
C ALA A 158 12.00 -0.17 15.86
N PRO A 159 12.91 -0.62 16.77
CA PRO A 159 14.33 -0.27 16.65
C PRO A 159 14.93 -0.64 15.28
N GLY A 160 14.54 -1.79 14.71
CA GLY A 160 14.97 -2.23 13.39
C GLY A 160 14.41 -1.34 12.28
N TRP A 161 13.14 -0.94 12.37
CA TRP A 161 12.53 0.01 11.44
C TRP A 161 13.28 1.35 11.44
N TYR A 162 13.57 1.92 12.61
CA TYR A 162 14.29 3.20 12.73
C TYR A 162 15.72 3.11 12.15
N ALA A 163 16.45 2.05 12.46
CA ALA A 163 17.77 1.78 11.90
C ALA A 163 17.74 1.69 10.36
N ASN A 164 16.79 0.95 9.80
CA ASN A 164 16.63 0.80 8.34
C ASN A 164 16.22 2.10 7.64
N HIS A 165 15.58 3.02 8.36
CA HIS A 165 15.14 4.32 7.81
C HIS A 165 16.11 5.46 8.06
N GLY A 166 17.28 5.20 8.68
CA GLY A 166 18.26 6.23 9.04
C GLY A 166 17.71 7.24 10.05
N GLN A 167 16.73 6.85 10.86
CA GLN A 167 16.16 7.66 11.93
C GLN A 167 16.63 7.16 13.27
N GLU A 168 16.90 8.05 14.21
CA GLU A 168 17.16 7.65 15.59
C GLU A 168 15.84 7.34 16.30
N LEU A 169 15.80 6.20 17.00
CA LEU A 169 14.68 5.86 17.87
C LEU A 169 14.64 6.85 19.04
N PRO A 170 13.52 7.55 19.29
CA PRO A 170 13.42 8.45 20.43
C PRO A 170 13.56 7.68 21.74
N ALA A 171 14.54 8.03 22.57
CA ALA A 171 14.88 7.29 23.79
C ALA A 171 13.74 7.18 24.83
N GLY A 172 12.75 8.08 24.78
CA GLY A 172 11.56 8.04 25.65
C GLY A 172 10.25 7.71 24.92
N GLY A 173 10.32 7.38 23.62
CA GLY A 173 9.17 7.49 22.72
C GLY A 173 8.74 8.94 22.51
N ASP A 174 8.10 9.24 21.38
CA ASP A 174 7.43 10.52 21.13
C ASP A 174 6.00 10.28 20.63
N TRP A 175 5.20 11.34 20.51
CA TRP A 175 3.83 11.22 20.01
C TRP A 175 3.79 10.64 18.58
N THR A 176 4.84 10.90 17.78
CA THR A 176 5.03 10.31 16.46
C THR A 176 5.22 8.80 16.53
N PHE A 177 6.03 8.30 17.47
CA PHE A 177 6.27 6.88 17.70
C PHE A 177 4.97 6.15 18.01
N ILE A 178 4.17 6.67 18.94
CA ILE A 178 2.87 6.07 19.31
C ILE A 178 1.92 6.03 18.13
N ALA A 179 1.84 7.11 17.36
CA ALA A 179 0.98 7.15 16.20
C ALA A 179 1.42 6.14 15.13
N ARG A 180 2.74 6.02 14.87
CA ARG A 180 3.29 5.03 13.93
C ARG A 180 2.95 3.61 14.35
N ALA A 181 3.09 3.31 15.64
CA ALA A 181 2.72 2.01 16.20
C ALA A 181 1.24 1.69 15.92
N LEU A 182 0.34 2.63 16.23
CA LEU A 182 -1.10 2.48 16.01
C LEU A 182 -1.46 2.34 14.52
N SER A 183 -0.71 2.98 13.62
CA SER A 183 -0.92 2.82 12.19
C SER A 183 -0.42 1.48 11.68
N ALA A 184 0.74 1.01 12.14
CA ALA A 184 1.33 -0.26 11.73
C ALA A 184 0.48 -1.45 12.16
N ALA A 185 -0.15 -1.34 13.33
CA ALA A 185 -1.06 -2.35 13.87
C ALA A 185 -2.21 -2.74 12.92
N ARG A 186 -2.52 -1.92 11.89
CA ARG A 186 -3.55 -2.24 10.88
C ARG A 186 -3.16 -3.37 9.92
N PHE A 187 -1.88 -3.58 9.67
CA PHE A 187 -1.35 -4.41 8.57
C PHE A 187 -0.09 -5.21 8.90
N TYR A 188 0.48 -5.08 10.10
CA TYR A 188 1.67 -5.82 10.51
C TYR A 188 1.28 -7.26 10.93
N GLU A 189 2.03 -8.26 10.45
CA GLU A 189 1.84 -9.69 10.75
C GLU A 189 2.58 -10.13 12.03
#